data_AF-A0A3C0CHM6-F1
#
_entry.id   AF-A0A3C0CHM6-F1
#
_cell.length_a   1.000
_cell.length_b   1.000
_cell.length_c   1.000
_cell.angle_alpha   90.00
_cell.angle_beta   90.00
_cell.angle_gamma   90.00
#
_symmetry.space_group_name_H-M   'P 1'
#
loop_
_entity.id
_entity.type
_entity.pdbx_description
1 polymer ?
#
loop_
_entity_poly.entity_id
_entity_poly.type
_entity_poly.pdbx_seq_one_letter_code
_entity_poly.pdbx_strand_id
1 'polypeptide(L)'
;MVKIVFPQALKNVLPAIGNEFIALLKETSVAGYIGIQDLTKGGDTIRSITYQPYTPLFMTALVYLVIVIALSALLTRFERRLHRSDNR
;
A
#
# COMPACT_ATOMS: atom_id res chain seq x y z
N MET A 1 -8.23 -28.40 -15.71
CA MET A 1 -7.35 -27.57 -14.86
C MET A 1 -7.92 -26.18 -14.60
N VAL A 2 -8.30 -25.40 -15.63
CA VAL A 2 -8.79 -24.01 -15.46
C VAL A 2 -10.05 -23.88 -14.57
N LYS A 3 -11.03 -24.79 -14.62
CA LYS A 3 -12.26 -24.66 -13.81
C LYS A 3 -12.11 -24.96 -12.31
N ILE A 4 -11.04 -25.65 -11.91
CA ILE A 4 -10.86 -26.14 -10.53
C ILE A 4 -9.67 -25.44 -9.87
N VAL A 5 -8.51 -25.47 -10.54
CA VAL A 5 -7.25 -24.96 -9.99
C VAL A 5 -7.18 -23.44 -10.06
N PHE A 6 -7.65 -22.81 -11.15
CA PHE A 6 -7.58 -21.36 -11.31
C PHE A 6 -8.35 -20.59 -10.23
N PRO A 7 -9.63 -20.89 -9.92
CA PRO A 7 -10.33 -20.16 -8.86
C PRO A 7 -9.73 -20.40 -7.47
N GLN A 8 -9.15 -21.58 -7.19
CA GLN A 8 -8.45 -21.88 -5.94
C GLN A 8 -7.11 -21.13 -5.85
N ALA A 9 -6.32 -21.12 -6.92
CA ALA A 9 -5.07 -20.38 -6.99
C ALA A 9 -5.30 -18.87 -6.86
N LEU A 10 -6.33 -18.33 -7.53
CA LEU A 10 -6.68 -16.92 -7.42
C LEU A 10 -7.04 -16.54 -5.99
N LYS A 11 -7.77 -17.39 -5.27
CA LYS A 11 -8.12 -17.16 -3.86
C LYS A 11 -6.90 -17.08 -2.94
N ASN A 12 -5.86 -17.85 -3.23
CA ASN A 12 -4.63 -17.88 -2.44
C ASN A 12 -3.64 -16.76 -2.82
N VAL A 13 -3.59 -16.38 -4.10
CA VAL A 13 -2.62 -15.40 -4.62
C VAL A 13 -3.09 -13.96 -4.41
N LEU A 14 -4.41 -13.68 -4.46
CA LEU A 14 -4.94 -12.32 -4.28
C LEU A 14 -4.54 -11.67 -2.93
N PRO A 15 -4.63 -12.38 -1.77
CA PRO A 15 -4.13 -11.86 -0.49
C PRO A 15 -2.63 -11.55 -0.50
N ALA A 16 -1.83 -12.43 -1.12
CA ALA A 16 -0.39 -12.27 -1.20
C ALA A 16 0.00 -11.05 -2.04
N ILE A 17 -0.62 -10.87 -3.22
CA ILE A 17 -0.42 -9.70 -4.07
C ILE A 17 -0.84 -8.41 -3.35
N GLY A 18 -1.95 -8.44 -2.60
CA GLY A 18 -2.40 -7.28 -1.85
C GLY A 18 -1.41 -6.86 -0.76
N ASN A 19 -0.82 -7.82 -0.04
CA ASN A 19 0.22 -7.54 0.95
C ASN A 19 1.49 -7.00 0.30
N GLU A 20 1.91 -7.61 -0.82
CA GLU A 20 3.09 -7.16 -1.58
C GLU A 20 2.90 -5.73 -2.11
N PHE A 21 1.70 -5.39 -2.59
CA PHE A 21 1.36 -4.05 -3.02
C PHE A 21 1.53 -3.01 -1.91
N ILE A 22 1.11 -3.33 -0.68
CA ILE A 22 1.30 -2.45 0.49
C ILE A 22 2.78 -2.33 0.85
N ALA A 23 3.57 -3.40 0.71
CA ALA A 23 5.01 -3.38 0.92
C ALA A 23 5.70 -2.45 -0.10
N LEU A 24 5.43 -2.66 -1.38
CA LEU A 24 5.97 -1.85 -2.47
C LEU A 24 5.58 -0.37 -2.33
N LEU A 25 4.35 -0.06 -1.89
CA LEU A 25 3.93 1.31 -1.64
C LEU A 25 4.83 2.01 -0.61
N LYS A 26 5.25 1.31 0.45
CA LYS A 26 6.22 1.85 1.41
C LYS A 26 7.61 1.99 0.79
N GLU A 27 8.04 1.02 -0.02
CA GLU A 27 9.35 1.10 -0.69
C GLU A 27 9.42 2.25 -1.71
N THR A 28 8.29 2.69 -2.28
CA THR A 28 8.27 3.88 -3.14
C THR A 28 8.74 5.15 -2.45
N SER A 29 8.66 5.23 -1.10
CA SER A 29 9.16 6.40 -0.37
C SER A 29 10.68 6.56 -0.51
N VAL A 30 11.40 5.46 -0.80
CA VAL A 30 12.84 5.47 -1.10
C VAL A 30 13.10 5.86 -2.56
N ALA A 31 12.16 5.58 -3.46
CA ALA A 31 12.28 5.92 -4.89
C ALA A 31 12.38 7.43 -5.14
N GLY A 32 11.87 8.26 -4.21
CA GLY A 32 12.14 9.70 -4.19
C GLY A 32 13.65 10.01 -4.25
N TYR A 33 14.52 9.19 -3.66
CA TYR A 33 15.97 9.42 -3.71
C TYR A 33 16.55 9.41 -5.14
N ILE A 34 15.89 8.73 -6.08
CA ILE A 34 16.29 8.64 -7.50
C ILE A 34 15.60 9.74 -8.35
N GLY A 35 14.88 10.67 -7.72
CA GLY A 35 14.24 11.81 -8.41
C GLY A 35 12.87 11.53 -8.98
N ILE A 36 12.25 10.40 -8.63
CA ILE A 36 10.85 10.10 -8.97
C ILE A 36 9.94 10.96 -8.07
N GLN A 37 8.97 11.66 -8.66
CA GLN A 37 7.94 12.37 -7.89
C GLN A 37 7.01 11.37 -7.21
N ASP A 38 7.24 11.16 -5.93
CA ASP A 38 6.40 10.40 -5.02
C ASP A 38 5.83 11.31 -3.90
N LEU A 39 5.10 10.73 -2.96
CA LEU A 39 4.52 11.48 -1.84
C LEU A 39 5.63 12.12 -0.96
N THR A 40 6.76 11.42 -0.79
CA THR A 40 7.93 11.93 -0.06
C THR A 40 8.53 13.15 -0.75
N LYS A 41 8.62 13.15 -2.08
CA LYS A 41 9.05 14.32 -2.85
C LYS A 41 8.07 15.47 -2.82
N GLY A 42 6.78 15.20 -2.72
CA GLY A 42 5.78 16.22 -2.41
C GLY A 42 6.10 16.94 -1.09
N GLY A 43 6.42 16.17 -0.03
CA GLY A 43 6.87 16.69 1.25
C GLY A 43 8.16 17.51 1.18
N ASP A 44 9.17 17.01 0.45
CA ASP A 44 10.44 17.72 0.23
C ASP A 44 10.25 19.04 -0.54
N THR A 45 9.28 19.09 -1.46
CA THR A 45 8.95 20.31 -2.21
C THR A 45 8.39 21.38 -1.28
N ILE A 46 7.45 21.02 -0.40
CA ILE A 46 6.88 21.93 0.61
C ILE A 46 7.96 22.38 1.60
N ARG A 47 8.84 21.46 2.02
CA ARG A 47 10.01 21.78 2.84
C ARG A 47 10.91 22.81 2.16
N SER A 48 11.15 22.68 0.86
CA SER A 48 12.00 23.61 0.10
C SER A 48 11.39 25.02 0.00
N ILE A 49 10.06 25.13 0.03
CA ILE A 49 9.34 26.41 0.00
C ILE A 49 9.24 27.04 1.40
N THR A 50 8.92 26.23 2.42
CA THR A 50 8.61 26.70 3.78
C THR A 50 9.87 26.80 4.65
N TYR A 51 10.98 26.18 4.23
CA TYR A 51 12.22 26.00 5.00
C TYR A 51 12.03 25.31 6.36
N GLN A 52 10.87 24.69 6.59
CA GLN A 52 10.56 23.91 7.77
C GLN A 52 10.63 22.42 7.43
N PRO A 53 11.60 21.65 7.97
CA PRO A 53 11.76 20.25 7.61
C PRO A 53 10.79 19.31 8.34
N TYR A 54 10.41 19.64 9.58
CA TYR A 54 9.65 18.71 10.42
C TYR A 54 8.16 18.63 10.03
N THR A 55 7.51 19.77 9.79
CA THR A 55 6.07 19.82 9.47
C THR A 55 5.72 18.99 8.22
N PRO A 56 6.41 19.16 7.08
CA PRO A 56 6.10 18.39 5.87
C PRO A 56 6.43 16.89 6.04
N LEU A 57 7.49 16.57 6.77
CA LEU A 57 7.87 15.18 7.04
C LEU A 57 6.81 14.45 7.87
N PHE A 58 6.34 15.07 8.96
CA PHE A 58 5.28 14.49 9.79
C PHE A 58 3.96 14.34 9.02
N MET A 59 3.59 15.33 8.22
CA MET A 59 2.37 15.25 7.38
C MET A 59 2.48 14.14 6.34
N THR A 60 3.62 14.02 5.67
CA THR A 60 3.89 12.96 4.69
C THR A 60 3.78 11.58 5.36
N ALA A 61 4.42 11.40 6.53
CA ALA A 61 4.36 10.16 7.29
C ALA A 61 2.92 9.80 7.72
N LEU A 62 2.13 10.80 8.16
CA LEU A 62 0.74 10.60 8.55
C LEU A 62 -0.13 10.18 7.36
N VAL A 63 0.06 10.79 6.18
CA VAL A 63 -0.66 10.40 4.96
C VAL A 63 -0.30 8.97 4.55
N TYR A 64 0.99 8.60 4.56
CA TYR A 64 1.41 7.21 4.32
C TYR A 64 0.74 6.24 5.30
N LEU A 65 0.70 6.58 6.58
CA LEU A 65 0.06 5.75 7.61
C LEU A 65 -1.44 5.56 7.33
N VAL A 66 -2.16 6.63 7.00
CA VAL A 66 -3.59 6.57 6.66
C VAL A 66 -3.82 5.67 5.44
N ILE A 67 -2.99 5.79 4.40
CA ILE A 67 -3.07 4.96 3.20
C ILE A 67 -2.83 3.49 3.55
N VAL A 68 -1.77 3.18 4.31
CA VAL A 68 -1.45 1.81 4.72
C VAL A 68 -2.57 1.20 5.54
N ILE A 69 -3.09 1.91 6.55
CA ILE A 69 -4.20 1.42 7.38
C ILE A 69 -5.45 1.18 6.52
N ALA A 70 -5.79 2.10 5.62
CA ALA A 70 -6.96 1.97 4.74
C ALA A 70 -6.83 0.75 3.81
N LEU A 71 -5.65 0.57 3.18
CA LEU A 71 -5.39 -0.56 2.29
C LEU A 71 -5.35 -1.89 3.05
N SER A 72 -4.68 -1.95 4.21
CA SER A 72 -4.67 -3.14 5.06
C SER A 72 -6.08 -3.52 5.51
N ALA A 73 -6.90 -2.55 5.94
CA ALA A 73 -8.29 -2.81 6.34
C ALA A 73 -9.14 -3.34 5.17
N LEU A 74 -8.95 -2.77 3.97
CA LEU A 74 -9.62 -3.23 2.75
C LEU A 74 -9.19 -4.66 2.40
N LEU A 75 -7.89 -4.95 2.44
CA LEU A 75 -7.34 -6.28 2.19
C LEU A 75 -7.89 -7.32 3.17
N THR A 76 -7.87 -7.03 4.48
CA THR A 76 -8.44 -7.92 5.50
C THR A 76 -9.93 -8.16 5.28
N ARG A 77 -10.68 -7.13 4.83
CA ARG A 77 -12.10 -7.29 4.50
C ARG A 77 -12.31 -8.19 3.27
N PHE A 78 -11.45 -8.09 2.27
CA PHE A 78 -11.43 -8.95 1.08
C PHE A 78 -11.07 -10.40 1.44
N GLU A 79 -10.02 -10.62 2.22
CA GLU A 79 -9.59 -11.93 2.71
C GLU A 79 -10.72 -12.63 3.47
N ARG A 80 -11.39 -11.93 4.40
CA ARG A 80 -12.53 -12.47 5.15
C ARG A 80 -13.69 -12.88 4.24
N ARG A 81 -13.95 -12.14 3.15
CA ARG A 81 -14.99 -12.51 2.18
C ARG A 81 -14.60 -13.73 1.36
N LEU A 82 -13.33 -13.85 0.97
CA LEU A 82 -12.82 -15.00 0.22
C LEU A 82 -12.85 -16.28 1.05
N HIS A 83 -12.37 -16.26 2.30
CA HIS A 83 -12.40 -17.43 3.19
C HIS A 83 -13.82 -17.89 3.52
N ARG A 84 -14.80 -16.98 3.60
CA ARG A 84 -16.21 -17.34 3.82
C ARG A 84 -16.81 -18.15 2.66
N SER A 85 -16.21 -18.08 1.47
CA SER A 85 -16.61 -18.89 0.30
C SER A 85 -16.07 -20.32 0.34
N ASP A 86 -15.12 -20.66 1.23
CA ASP A 86 -14.51 -21.99 1.33
C ASP A 86 -15.19 -22.88 2.38
N ASN A 87 -16.00 -22.30 3.28
CA ASN A 87 -16.76 -23.02 4.31
C ASN A 87 -18.17 -23.46 3.85
N ARG A 88 -18.38 -23.67 2.54
CA ARG A 88 -19.63 -24.20 1.98
C ARG A 88 -19.37 -25.34 1.02
#